data_AF-A0A5A7NMN1-F1
#
_entry.id   AF-A0A5A7NMN1-F1
#
_cell.length_a   1.000
_cell.length_b   1.000
_cell.length_c   1.000
_cell.angle_alpha   90.00
_cell.angle_beta   90.00
_cell.angle_gamma   90.00
#
_symmetry.space_group_name_H-M   'P 1'
#
loop_
_entity.id
_entity.type
_entity.pdbx_description
1 polymer ?
#
loop_
_entity_poly.entity_id
_entity_poly.type
_entity_poly.pdbx_seq_one_letter_code
_entity_poly.pdbx_strand_id
1 'polypeptide(L)'
;MPLARAENLAESDTFWQVRTGLATLAQQRIPTADPFSWTAHGESWTLNSWGFNVAVAAVYQAGGLPGVALACAVLVAGIGALVLVLARSLGASPLVSGWLLVLCSPLLIAWLSARPQLVDYAAVLALVLLLRRLVGAGRPAGPLVGLAALAVAVRRGDAVFAAALAVAACGSLAAVRILPVLLLLALPVLASFASRPAVLEYATSRRLLTQAAAGGLAAAVALTAVHLPSLGRPDPAKYPTAAIDAIPSGCRLFNDYLLGGLVLLEQPDVPVSLDSRNDLYGEDHVKRSLLVLDGQGDLEEGLAGAGCVLVLPARGLAQRLRESANWELVSAEAAAQLFVRR
;
A
#
# COMPACT_ATOMS: atom_id res chain seq x y z
N MET A 1 11.20 1.76 12.41
CA MET A 1 9.81 2.25 12.36
C MET A 1 9.13 2.00 11.00
N PRO A 2 9.63 2.46 9.83
CA PRO A 2 9.00 2.18 8.54
C PRO A 2 8.93 0.69 8.17
N LEU A 3 9.87 -0.10 8.70
CA LEU A 3 9.87 -1.55 8.63
C LEU A 3 8.64 -2.19 9.31
N ALA A 4 8.11 -1.60 10.39
CA ALA A 4 6.99 -2.16 11.16
C ALA A 4 5.66 -2.26 10.38
N ARG A 5 5.43 -1.41 9.37
CA ARG A 5 4.23 -1.51 8.51
C ARG A 5 4.45 -2.43 7.32
N ALA A 6 5.64 -2.41 6.73
CA ALA A 6 6.05 -3.38 5.73
C ALA A 6 6.03 -4.82 6.30
N GLU A 7 6.30 -4.95 7.61
CA GLU A 7 6.30 -6.20 8.36
C GLU A 7 4.92 -6.85 8.52
N ASN A 8 3.83 -6.08 8.71
CA ASN A 8 2.55 -6.68 9.11
C ASN A 8 1.52 -6.83 7.98
N LEU A 9 1.91 -6.63 6.71
CA LEU A 9 1.01 -6.69 5.54
C LEU A 9 -0.34 -6.01 5.80
N ALA A 10 -0.27 -4.80 6.37
CA ALA A 10 -1.44 -4.11 6.91
C ALA A 10 -2.50 -3.75 5.84
N GLU A 11 -2.13 -3.82 4.56
CA GLU A 11 -3.00 -3.54 3.42
C GLU A 11 -3.49 -4.84 2.79
N SER A 12 -4.82 -4.99 2.69
CA SER A 12 -5.48 -6.12 2.04
C SER A 12 -5.09 -6.28 0.56
N ASP A 13 -4.63 -5.20 -0.08
CA ASP A 13 -4.26 -5.21 -1.50
C ASP A 13 -3.14 -6.17 -1.84
N THR A 14 -2.20 -6.35 -0.92
CA THR A 14 -1.01 -7.16 -1.18
C THR A 14 -1.41 -8.59 -1.57
N PHE A 15 -2.46 -9.13 -0.96
CA PHE A 15 -2.86 -10.51 -1.17
C PHE A 15 -3.46 -10.74 -2.55
N TRP A 16 -4.39 -9.88 -3.01
CA TRP A 16 -4.95 -10.00 -4.34
C TRP A 16 -3.89 -9.69 -5.42
N GLN A 17 -2.93 -8.80 -5.15
CA GLN A 17 -1.80 -8.51 -6.05
C GLN A 17 -0.90 -9.73 -6.25
N VAL A 18 -0.52 -10.41 -5.16
CA VAL A 18 0.23 -11.67 -5.21
C VAL A 18 -0.58 -12.73 -5.98
N ARG A 19 -1.85 -12.94 -5.62
CA ARG A 19 -2.72 -13.94 -6.28
C ARG A 19 -2.85 -13.69 -7.78
N THR A 20 -3.05 -12.44 -8.16
CA THR A 20 -3.17 -12.04 -9.58
C THR A 20 -1.84 -12.24 -10.31
N GLY A 21 -0.72 -11.93 -9.68
CA GLY A 21 0.61 -12.21 -10.24
C GLY A 21 0.87 -13.70 -10.44
N LEU A 22 0.48 -14.55 -9.47
CA LEU A 22 0.55 -16.01 -9.59
C LEU A 22 -0.30 -16.52 -10.77
N ALA A 23 -1.53 -16.02 -10.91
CA ALA A 23 -2.41 -16.35 -12.03
C ALA A 23 -1.81 -15.89 -13.38
N THR A 24 -1.22 -14.69 -13.42
CA THR A 24 -0.56 -14.14 -14.62
C THR A 24 0.63 -15.00 -15.05
N LEU A 25 1.47 -15.42 -14.09
CA LEU A 25 2.60 -16.32 -14.34
C LEU A 25 2.14 -17.70 -14.84
N ALA A 26 1.12 -18.27 -14.21
CA ALA A 26 0.61 -19.60 -14.55
C ALA A 26 -0.07 -19.64 -15.93
N GLN A 27 -0.84 -18.60 -16.27
CA GLN A 27 -1.59 -18.54 -17.53
C GLN A 27 -0.82 -17.88 -18.67
N GLN A 28 0.35 -17.30 -18.38
CA GLN A 28 1.17 -16.51 -19.32
C GLN A 28 0.37 -15.38 -20.03
N ARG A 29 -0.63 -14.84 -19.35
CA ARG A 29 -1.51 -13.79 -19.86
C ARG A 29 -1.91 -12.84 -18.74
N ILE A 30 -2.03 -11.57 -19.07
CA ILE A 30 -2.56 -10.56 -18.14
C ILE A 30 -4.08 -10.73 -18.07
N PRO A 31 -4.67 -10.94 -16.87
CA PRO A 31 -6.12 -11.01 -16.73
C PRO A 31 -6.78 -9.71 -17.21
N THR A 32 -7.80 -9.86 -18.06
CA THR A 32 -8.64 -8.74 -18.55
C THR A 32 -10.06 -8.77 -17.99
N ALA A 33 -10.39 -9.83 -17.25
CA ALA A 33 -11.66 -10.03 -16.58
C ALA A 33 -11.41 -10.69 -15.23
N ASP A 34 -12.32 -10.50 -14.27
CA ASP A 34 -12.20 -11.07 -12.94
C ASP A 34 -12.38 -12.61 -12.93
N PRO A 35 -11.38 -13.38 -12.47
CA PRO A 35 -11.48 -14.82 -12.35
C PRO A 35 -11.75 -15.31 -10.90
N PHE A 36 -11.87 -14.39 -9.94
CA PHE A 36 -11.74 -14.70 -8.52
C PHE A 36 -13.06 -14.59 -7.75
N SER A 37 -13.93 -13.66 -8.12
CA SER A 37 -15.12 -13.34 -7.33
C SER A 37 -16.36 -13.86 -8.01
N TRP A 38 -17.29 -14.46 -7.25
CA TRP A 38 -18.51 -15.00 -7.83
C TRP A 38 -19.58 -13.93 -8.10
N THR A 39 -19.45 -12.76 -7.48
CA THR A 39 -20.34 -11.60 -7.63
C THR A 39 -19.98 -10.70 -8.82
N ALA A 40 -18.74 -10.77 -9.28
CA ALA A 40 -18.19 -9.98 -10.39
C ALA A 40 -17.50 -10.89 -11.44
N HIS A 41 -17.81 -12.19 -11.44
CA HIS A 41 -17.12 -13.15 -12.29
C HIS A 41 -17.25 -12.79 -13.77
N GLY A 42 -16.11 -12.64 -14.45
CA GLY A 42 -16.06 -12.28 -15.86
C GLY A 42 -16.27 -10.79 -16.15
N GLU A 43 -16.49 -9.95 -15.13
CA GLU A 43 -16.53 -8.50 -15.30
C GLU A 43 -15.17 -7.98 -15.79
N SER A 44 -15.19 -6.99 -16.67
CA SER A 44 -13.98 -6.43 -17.25
C SER A 44 -13.14 -5.75 -16.17
N TRP A 45 -11.85 -6.09 -16.12
CA TRP A 45 -10.93 -5.54 -15.13
C TRP A 45 -9.62 -5.12 -15.78
N THR A 46 -9.18 -3.89 -15.49
CA THR A 46 -7.91 -3.38 -16.00
C THR A 46 -6.83 -3.48 -14.93
N LEU A 47 -5.87 -4.38 -15.15
CA LEU A 47 -4.75 -4.57 -14.23
C LEU A 47 -3.69 -3.46 -14.37
N ASN A 48 -3.89 -2.36 -13.64
CA ASN A 48 -3.06 -1.15 -13.71
C ASN A 48 -1.59 -1.32 -13.30
N SER A 49 -1.24 -2.40 -12.60
CA SER A 49 0.07 -2.63 -11.99
C SER A 49 0.57 -4.06 -12.19
N TRP A 50 0.25 -4.68 -13.33
CA TRP A 50 0.57 -6.09 -13.62
C TRP A 50 2.05 -6.46 -13.44
N GLY A 51 2.98 -5.57 -13.81
CA GLY A 51 4.41 -5.82 -13.66
C GLY A 51 4.84 -5.93 -12.19
N PHE A 52 4.25 -5.12 -11.31
CA PHE A 52 4.45 -5.24 -9.87
C PHE A 52 3.85 -6.56 -9.34
N ASN A 53 2.65 -6.92 -9.80
CA ASN A 53 1.98 -8.16 -9.40
C ASN A 53 2.82 -9.40 -9.74
N VAL A 54 3.41 -9.44 -10.95
CA VAL A 54 4.32 -10.50 -11.36
C VAL A 54 5.58 -10.53 -10.48
N ALA A 55 6.19 -9.37 -10.20
CA ALA A 55 7.39 -9.30 -9.36
C ALA A 55 7.12 -9.77 -7.93
N VAL A 56 6.03 -9.31 -7.30
CA VAL A 56 5.66 -9.72 -5.93
C VAL A 56 5.26 -11.19 -5.88
N ALA A 57 4.63 -11.73 -6.93
CA ALA A 57 4.34 -13.16 -7.03
C ALA A 57 5.61 -14.01 -7.15
N ALA A 58 6.61 -13.57 -7.90
CA ALA A 58 7.89 -14.27 -7.98
C ALA A 58 8.61 -14.31 -6.63
N VAL A 59 8.59 -13.19 -5.89
CA VAL A 59 9.13 -13.13 -4.52
C VAL A 59 8.34 -14.05 -3.58
N TYR A 60 7.01 -14.06 -3.71
CA TYR A 60 6.14 -14.94 -2.92
C TYR A 60 6.42 -16.42 -3.19
N GLN A 61 6.65 -16.83 -4.44
CA GLN A 61 7.03 -18.22 -4.74
C GLN A 61 8.37 -18.62 -4.09
N ALA A 62 9.30 -17.68 -3.90
CA ALA A 62 10.60 -17.96 -3.31
C ALA A 62 10.60 -18.00 -1.77
N GLY A 63 9.75 -17.19 -1.11
CA GLY A 63 9.81 -17.01 0.34
C GLY A 63 8.48 -16.74 1.04
N GLY A 64 7.35 -16.96 0.38
CA GLY A 64 6.02 -16.66 0.87
C GLY A 64 5.81 -15.19 1.22
N LEU A 65 4.84 -14.92 2.10
CA LEU A 65 4.58 -13.58 2.63
C LEU A 65 5.79 -12.96 3.38
N PRO A 66 6.60 -13.72 4.15
CA PRO A 66 7.86 -13.19 4.71
C PRO A 66 8.84 -12.69 3.64
N GLY A 67 8.96 -13.41 2.52
CA GLY A 67 9.77 -12.97 1.38
C GLY A 67 9.27 -11.65 0.79
N VAL A 68 7.95 -11.51 0.64
CA VAL A 68 7.32 -10.26 0.16
C VAL A 68 7.60 -9.09 1.12
N ALA A 69 7.46 -9.32 2.43
CA ALA A 69 7.76 -8.30 3.43
C ALA A 69 9.24 -7.92 3.44
N LEU A 70 10.15 -8.88 3.29
CA LEU A 70 11.58 -8.62 3.17
C LEU A 70 11.91 -7.81 1.90
N ALA A 71 11.34 -8.16 0.75
CA ALA A 71 11.53 -7.39 -0.47
C ALA A 71 11.02 -5.94 -0.33
N CYS A 72 9.87 -5.76 0.33
CA CYS A 72 9.36 -4.44 0.68
C CYS A 72 10.33 -3.67 1.59
N ALA A 73 10.84 -4.30 2.64
CA ALA A 73 11.84 -3.73 3.54
C ALA A 73 13.12 -3.29 2.81
N VAL A 74 13.62 -4.12 1.87
CA VAL A 74 14.77 -3.81 1.03
C VAL A 74 14.48 -2.60 0.13
N LEU A 75 13.30 -2.52 -0.47
CA LEU A 75 12.92 -1.38 -1.32
C LEU A 75 12.80 -0.09 -0.50
N VAL A 76 12.19 -0.15 0.70
CA VAL A 76 12.15 0.98 1.66
C VAL A 76 13.55 1.44 2.05
N ALA A 77 14.45 0.50 2.34
CA ALA A 77 15.85 0.82 2.65
C ALA A 77 16.55 1.48 1.45
N GLY A 78 16.28 1.00 0.22
CA GLY A 78 16.76 1.59 -1.02
C GLY A 78 16.27 3.03 -1.22
N ILE A 79 14.99 3.30 -0.95
CA ILE A 79 14.41 4.67 -0.97
C ILE A 79 15.14 5.56 0.04
N GLY A 80 15.34 5.08 1.27
CA GLY A 80 16.12 5.79 2.28
C GLY A 80 17.54 6.11 1.80
N ALA A 81 18.22 5.15 1.18
CA ALA A 81 19.54 5.36 0.59
C ALA A 81 19.53 6.42 -0.53
N LEU A 82 18.53 6.39 -1.42
CA LEU A 82 18.37 7.42 -2.47
C LEU A 82 18.16 8.81 -1.88
N VAL A 83 17.35 8.95 -0.83
CA VAL A 83 17.17 10.20 -0.08
C VAL A 83 18.50 10.70 0.48
N LEU A 84 19.29 9.83 1.10
CA LEU A 84 20.60 10.19 1.66
C LEU A 84 21.61 10.58 0.58
N VAL A 85 21.63 9.87 -0.56
CA VAL A 85 22.47 10.22 -1.72
C VAL A 85 22.08 11.59 -2.27
N LEU A 86 20.78 11.86 -2.40
CA LEU A 86 20.27 13.17 -2.84
C LEU A 86 20.64 14.28 -1.85
N ALA A 87 20.49 14.04 -0.55
CA ALA A 87 20.88 14.98 0.50
C ALA A 87 22.37 15.32 0.44
N ARG A 88 23.24 14.30 0.32
CA ARG A 88 24.69 14.51 0.15
C ARG A 88 25.01 15.29 -1.12
N SER A 89 24.30 15.03 -2.21
CA SER A 89 24.48 15.79 -3.45
C SER A 89 24.13 17.27 -3.31
N LEU A 90 23.31 17.63 -2.32
CA LEU A 90 22.95 19.00 -1.94
C LEU A 90 23.86 19.60 -0.85
N GLY A 91 24.96 18.93 -0.51
CA GLY A 91 25.91 19.40 0.52
C GLY A 91 25.46 19.14 1.96
N ALA A 92 24.44 18.29 2.18
CA ALA A 92 24.01 17.94 3.53
C ALA A 92 25.04 17.05 4.25
N SER A 93 25.17 17.25 5.56
CA SER A 93 25.92 16.38 6.46
C SER A 93 25.27 14.99 6.51
N PRO A 94 26.04 13.89 6.45
CA PRO A 94 25.50 12.53 6.50
C PRO A 94 24.75 12.24 7.80
N LEU A 95 25.27 12.75 8.93
CA LEU A 95 24.67 12.56 10.25
C LEU A 95 23.32 13.29 10.34
N VAL A 96 23.27 14.56 9.91
CA VAL A 96 22.03 15.36 9.92
C VAL A 96 20.96 14.72 9.03
N SER A 97 21.37 14.25 7.84
CA SER A 97 20.47 13.58 6.90
C SER A 97 19.90 12.27 7.47
N GLY A 98 20.74 11.47 8.15
CA GLY A 98 20.31 10.24 8.83
C GLY A 98 19.33 10.51 9.96
N TRP A 99 19.60 11.51 10.81
CA TRP A 99 18.70 11.90 11.90
C TRP A 99 17.34 12.38 11.39
N LEU A 100 17.33 13.27 10.39
CA LEU A 100 16.09 13.76 9.80
C LEU A 100 15.28 12.63 9.15
N LEU A 101 15.95 11.69 8.47
CA LEU A 101 15.27 10.53 7.88
C LEU A 101 14.59 9.68 8.96
N VAL A 102 15.27 9.40 10.08
CA VAL A 102 14.70 8.63 11.20
C VAL A 102 13.54 9.40 11.84
N LEU A 103 13.71 10.70 12.12
CA LEU A 103 12.70 11.53 12.78
C LEU A 103 11.46 11.76 11.91
N CYS A 104 11.61 11.87 10.59
CA CYS A 104 10.48 12.01 9.67
C CYS A 104 9.87 10.66 9.25
N SER A 105 10.53 9.53 9.52
CA SER A 105 10.03 8.20 9.17
C SER A 105 8.62 7.88 9.70
N PRO A 106 8.16 8.36 10.88
CA PRO A 106 6.78 8.16 11.33
C PRO A 106 5.73 8.86 10.46
N LEU A 107 6.10 9.93 9.74
CA LEU A 107 5.20 10.60 8.79
C LEU A 107 5.05 9.80 7.50
N LEU A 108 6.06 8.99 7.17
CA LEU A 108 6.11 8.17 5.96
C LEU A 108 5.56 6.76 6.19
N ILE A 109 5.59 6.24 7.43
CA ILE A 109 5.29 4.84 7.75
C ILE A 109 3.96 4.36 7.17
N ALA A 110 2.91 5.20 7.20
CA ALA A 110 1.60 4.85 6.68
C ALA A 110 1.57 4.55 5.18
N TRP A 111 2.59 5.03 4.46
CA TRP A 111 2.72 4.99 3.01
C TRP A 111 3.77 3.97 2.53
N LEU A 112 4.49 3.34 3.45
CA LEU A 112 5.56 2.38 3.19
C LEU A 112 5.04 0.95 3.37
N SER A 113 4.15 0.54 2.46
CA SER A 113 3.59 -0.80 2.39
C SER A 113 3.96 -1.48 1.06
N ALA A 114 3.78 -2.80 0.99
CA ALA A 114 4.09 -3.62 -0.19
C ALA A 114 3.08 -3.36 -1.32
N ARG A 115 3.19 -2.19 -1.96
CA ARG A 115 2.31 -1.75 -3.05
C ARG A 115 3.11 -1.19 -4.23
N PRO A 116 2.52 -1.09 -5.44
CA PRO A 116 3.18 -0.53 -6.61
C PRO A 116 3.74 0.88 -6.39
N GLN A 117 3.07 1.72 -5.59
CA GLN A 117 3.50 3.09 -5.31
C GLN A 117 4.89 3.18 -4.67
N LEU A 118 5.33 2.13 -3.96
CA LEU A 118 6.66 2.09 -3.37
C LEU A 118 7.76 2.10 -4.45
N VAL A 119 7.49 1.48 -5.60
CA VAL A 119 8.39 1.52 -6.77
C VAL A 119 8.42 2.93 -7.36
N ASP A 120 7.27 3.61 -7.41
CA ASP A 120 7.17 4.98 -7.91
C ASP A 120 8.02 5.95 -7.07
N TYR A 121 8.02 5.80 -5.74
CA TYR A 121 8.86 6.62 -4.86
C TYR A 121 10.35 6.48 -5.17
N ALA A 122 10.82 5.24 -5.38
CA ALA A 122 12.20 4.99 -5.78
C ALA A 122 12.50 5.56 -7.16
N ALA A 123 11.59 5.38 -8.13
CA ALA A 123 11.73 5.87 -9.49
C ALA A 123 11.82 7.41 -9.55
N VAL A 124 10.99 8.12 -8.79
CA VAL A 124 11.00 9.60 -8.73
C VAL A 124 12.33 10.09 -8.14
N LEU A 125 12.81 9.51 -7.04
CA LEU A 125 14.10 9.88 -6.45
C LEU A 125 15.27 9.60 -7.40
N ALA A 126 15.26 8.44 -8.06
CA ALA A 126 16.26 8.09 -9.06
C ALA A 126 16.23 9.04 -10.26
N LEU A 127 15.05 9.43 -10.73
CA LEU A 127 14.86 10.41 -11.80
C LEU A 127 15.43 11.77 -11.42
N VAL A 128 15.15 12.26 -10.20
CA VAL A 128 15.72 13.53 -9.70
C VAL A 128 17.24 13.49 -9.66
N LEU A 129 17.82 12.38 -9.17
CA LEU A 129 19.27 12.19 -9.16
C LEU A 129 19.87 12.14 -10.58
N LEU A 130 19.20 11.45 -11.51
CA LEU A 130 19.60 11.38 -12.91
C LEU A 130 19.57 12.76 -13.56
N LEU A 131 18.47 13.50 -13.43
CA LEU A 131 18.32 14.86 -13.94
C LEU A 131 19.41 15.79 -13.38
N ARG A 132 19.72 15.68 -12.09
CA ARG A 132 20.81 16.45 -11.47
C ARG A 132 22.18 16.11 -12.07
N ARG A 133 22.47 14.83 -12.33
CA ARG A 133 23.72 14.41 -12.98
C ARG A 133 23.81 14.94 -14.42
N LEU A 134 22.73 14.86 -15.19
CA LEU A 134 22.68 15.32 -16.58
C LEU A 134 22.84 16.83 -16.69
N VAL A 135 22.20 17.61 -15.80
CA VAL A 135 22.32 19.07 -15.77
C VAL A 135 23.68 19.52 -15.22
N GLY A 136 24.23 18.80 -14.22
CA GLY A 136 25.54 19.11 -13.64
C GLY A 136 26.74 18.81 -14.53
N ALA A 137 26.60 17.94 -15.55
CA ALA A 137 27.68 17.49 -16.43
C ALA A 137 28.00 18.44 -17.62
N GLY A 138 27.66 19.73 -17.53
CA GLY A 138 28.16 20.74 -18.48
C GLY A 138 27.43 20.85 -19.82
N ARG A 139 26.18 20.38 -19.95
CA ARG A 139 25.30 20.81 -21.05
C ARG A 139 24.08 21.56 -20.51
N PRO A 140 24.01 22.89 -20.63
CA PRO A 140 22.92 23.72 -20.08
C PRO A 140 21.62 23.63 -20.90
N ALA A 141 21.30 22.48 -21.50
CA ALA A 141 20.14 22.35 -22.39
C ALA A 141 18.89 21.76 -21.71
N GLY A 142 19.00 21.05 -20.58
CA GLY A 142 17.84 20.42 -19.92
C GLY A 142 16.73 21.40 -19.49
N PRO A 143 17.06 22.49 -18.77
CA PRO A 143 16.09 23.53 -18.43
C PRO A 143 15.61 24.29 -19.66
N LEU A 144 16.46 24.50 -20.67
CA LEU A 144 16.11 25.18 -21.92
C LEU A 144 15.21 24.35 -22.82
N VAL A 145 15.30 23.02 -22.81
CA VAL A 145 14.38 22.11 -23.53
C VAL A 145 13.04 22.03 -22.82
N GLY A 146 13.02 21.98 -21.48
CA GLY A 146 11.80 22.07 -20.69
C GLY A 146 11.10 23.43 -20.80
N LEU A 147 11.87 24.52 -20.75
CA LEU A 147 11.39 25.89 -20.95
C LEU A 147 11.04 26.18 -22.42
N ALA A 148 11.72 25.56 -23.40
CA ALA A 148 11.35 25.66 -24.81
C ALA A 148 10.08 24.86 -25.12
N ALA A 149 9.90 23.67 -24.54
CA ALA A 149 8.65 22.91 -24.63
C ALA A 149 7.48 23.69 -23.98
N LEU A 150 7.73 24.30 -22.81
CA LEU A 150 6.77 25.18 -22.13
C LEU A 150 6.48 26.46 -22.93
N ALA A 151 7.51 27.09 -23.51
CA ALA A 151 7.36 28.28 -24.34
C ALA A 151 6.70 28.00 -25.69
N VAL A 152 6.90 26.80 -26.27
CA VAL A 152 6.17 26.34 -27.47
C VAL A 152 4.70 26.05 -27.15
N ALA A 153 4.41 25.46 -25.98
CA ALA A 153 3.04 25.25 -25.52
C ALA A 153 2.30 26.57 -25.24
N VAL A 154 2.96 27.54 -24.57
CA VAL A 154 2.40 28.88 -24.30
C VAL A 154 2.24 29.71 -25.57
N ARG A 155 3.20 29.65 -26.51
CA ARG A 155 3.12 30.39 -27.78
C ARG A 155 2.07 29.84 -28.76
N ARG A 156 1.56 28.63 -28.56
CA ARG A 156 0.50 28.05 -29.39
C ARG A 156 -0.92 28.40 -28.95
N GLY A 157 -1.08 29.14 -27.84
CA GLY A 157 -2.39 29.68 -27.44
C GLY A 157 -3.44 28.64 -27.04
N ASP A 158 -3.00 27.44 -26.64
CA ASP A 158 -3.90 26.33 -26.35
C ASP A 158 -4.36 26.37 -24.89
N ALA A 159 -5.51 27.03 -24.66
CA ALA A 159 -6.12 27.22 -23.35
C ALA A 159 -6.40 25.89 -22.62
N VAL A 160 -6.56 24.78 -23.35
CA VAL A 160 -6.79 23.45 -22.81
C VAL A 160 -5.55 22.92 -22.09
N PHE A 161 -4.36 23.17 -22.64
CA PHE A 161 -3.11 22.67 -22.07
C PHE A 161 -2.68 23.45 -20.81
N ALA A 162 -2.92 24.76 -20.78
CA ALA A 162 -2.70 25.60 -19.60
C ALA A 162 -3.68 25.25 -18.46
N ALA A 163 -4.94 24.99 -18.79
CA ALA A 163 -5.93 24.51 -17.82
C ALA A 163 -5.56 23.12 -17.28
N ALA A 164 -5.09 22.20 -18.12
CA ALA A 164 -4.62 20.88 -17.70
C ALA A 164 -3.42 20.96 -16.73
N LEU A 165 -2.49 21.88 -16.96
CA LEU A 165 -1.32 22.07 -16.10
C LEU A 165 -1.70 22.69 -14.74
N ALA A 166 -2.62 23.65 -14.73
CA ALA A 166 -3.15 24.26 -13.51
C ALA A 166 -3.98 23.27 -12.69
N VAL A 167 -4.79 22.44 -13.35
CA VAL A 167 -5.54 21.35 -12.71
C VAL A 167 -4.60 20.27 -12.18
N ALA A 168 -3.54 19.93 -12.91
CA ALA A 168 -2.52 18.99 -12.43
C ALA A 168 -1.74 19.55 -11.22
N ALA A 169 -1.39 20.84 -11.21
CA ALA A 169 -0.69 21.48 -10.09
C ALA A 169 -1.58 21.66 -8.85
N CYS A 170 -2.82 22.12 -9.03
CA CYS A 170 -3.79 22.26 -7.95
C CYS A 170 -4.27 20.89 -7.43
N GLY A 171 -4.47 19.91 -8.32
CA GLY A 171 -4.76 18.52 -7.97
C GLY A 171 -3.60 17.85 -7.23
N SER A 172 -2.36 18.27 -7.51
CA SER A 172 -1.18 17.77 -6.80
C SER A 172 -1.04 18.29 -5.36
N LEU A 173 -1.53 19.51 -5.10
CA LEU A 173 -1.53 20.11 -3.75
C LEU A 173 -2.75 19.67 -2.91
N ALA A 174 -3.85 19.27 -3.55
CA ALA A 174 -5.08 18.84 -2.88
C ALA A 174 -5.13 17.33 -2.58
N ALA A 175 -4.25 16.52 -3.18
CA ALA A 175 -4.26 15.07 -3.00
C ALA A 175 -3.33 14.64 -1.86
N VAL A 176 -3.90 14.17 -0.74
CA VAL A 176 -3.20 13.45 0.35
C VAL A 176 -2.27 12.34 -0.19
N ARG A 177 -2.55 11.83 -1.40
CA ARG A 177 -1.76 10.81 -2.12
C ARG A 177 -0.37 11.25 -2.59
N ILE A 178 -0.07 12.54 -2.73
CA ILE A 178 1.27 13.03 -3.16
C ILE A 178 2.16 13.40 -1.96
N LEU A 179 1.56 13.53 -0.78
CA LEU A 179 2.26 13.83 0.47
C LEU A 179 3.54 13.00 0.70
N PRO A 180 3.57 11.65 0.54
CA PRO A 180 4.79 10.88 0.75
C PRO A 180 5.91 11.26 -0.22
N VAL A 181 5.60 11.51 -1.50
CA VAL A 181 6.59 11.95 -2.49
C VAL A 181 7.14 13.32 -2.12
N LEU A 182 6.26 14.26 -1.72
CA LEU A 182 6.67 15.59 -1.27
C LEU A 182 7.60 15.51 -0.05
N LEU A 183 7.25 14.70 0.95
CA LEU A 183 8.07 14.49 2.15
C LEU A 183 9.45 13.90 1.81
N LEU A 184 9.50 12.90 0.91
CA LEU A 184 10.74 12.29 0.45
C LEU A 184 11.64 13.28 -0.31
N LEU A 185 11.06 14.22 -1.07
CA LEU A 185 11.80 15.26 -1.78
C LEU A 185 12.17 16.46 -0.90
N ALA A 186 11.38 16.78 0.11
CA ALA A 186 11.65 17.86 1.07
C ALA A 186 12.81 17.49 2.02
N LEU A 187 12.92 16.21 2.41
CA LEU A 187 13.93 15.70 3.34
C LEU A 187 15.37 16.08 2.95
N PRO A 188 15.85 15.81 1.71
CA PRO A 188 17.18 16.23 1.26
C PRO A 188 17.44 17.74 1.37
N VAL A 189 16.43 18.56 1.07
CA VAL A 189 16.53 20.03 1.10
C VAL A 189 16.62 20.53 2.53
N LEU A 190 15.74 20.02 3.41
CA LEU A 190 15.76 20.32 4.83
C LEU A 190 17.09 19.87 5.48
N ALA A 191 17.59 18.70 5.09
CA ALA A 191 18.88 18.20 5.57
C ALA A 191 20.05 19.10 5.14
N SER A 192 20.05 19.58 3.90
CA SER A 192 21.06 20.55 3.43
C SER A 192 21.01 21.86 4.22
N PHE A 193 19.82 22.40 4.46
CA PHE A 193 19.65 23.60 5.28
C PHE A 193 20.08 23.40 6.73
N ALA A 194 19.64 22.31 7.36
CA ALA A 194 19.97 21.97 8.74
C ALA A 194 21.46 21.66 8.96
N SER A 195 22.19 21.36 7.88
CA SER A 195 23.64 21.10 7.92
C SER A 195 24.48 22.38 7.91
N ARG A 196 23.87 23.58 7.88
CA ARG A 196 24.62 24.84 7.94
C ARG A 196 25.21 25.05 9.35
N PRO A 197 26.45 25.57 9.47
CA PRO A 197 27.13 25.72 10.76
C PRO A 197 26.31 26.45 11.83
N ALA A 198 25.70 27.59 11.47
CA ALA A 198 24.86 28.37 12.38
C ALA A 198 23.64 27.59 12.92
N VAL A 199 23.05 26.71 12.10
CA VAL A 199 21.88 25.90 12.49
C VAL A 199 22.32 24.74 13.38
N LEU A 200 23.44 24.10 13.05
CA LEU A 200 24.05 23.03 13.85
C LEU A 200 24.45 23.54 15.25
N GLU A 201 25.14 24.67 15.33
CA GLU A 201 25.51 25.30 16.61
C GLU A 201 24.28 25.63 17.45
N TYR A 202 23.26 26.23 16.85
CA TYR A 202 21.99 26.49 17.52
C TYR A 202 21.32 25.20 18.04
N ALA A 203 21.22 24.16 17.21
CA ALA A 203 20.56 22.91 17.58
C ALA A 203 21.32 22.17 18.69
N THR A 204 22.65 22.05 18.58
CA THR A 204 23.49 21.37 19.57
C THR A 204 23.59 22.12 20.90
N SER A 205 23.43 23.45 20.90
CA SER A 205 23.35 24.25 22.14
C SER A 205 22.13 23.90 23.02
N ARG A 206 21.10 23.28 22.44
CA ARG A 206 19.84 22.93 23.10
C ARG A 206 19.82 21.45 23.48
N ARG A 207 20.14 21.13 24.74
CA ARG A 207 20.12 19.76 25.28
C ARG A 207 18.80 19.01 25.02
N LEU A 208 17.66 19.71 25.03
CA LEU A 208 16.35 19.10 24.75
C LEU A 208 16.27 18.54 23.32
N LEU A 209 16.82 19.23 22.32
CA LEU A 209 16.77 18.78 20.92
C LEU A 209 17.63 17.54 20.70
N THR A 210 18.82 17.50 21.31
CA THR A 210 19.72 16.35 21.19
C THR A 210 19.20 15.13 21.94
N GLN A 211 18.61 15.32 23.14
CA GLN A 211 17.94 14.25 23.89
C GLN A 211 16.70 13.73 23.16
N ALA A 212 15.87 14.61 22.59
CA ALA A 212 14.70 14.21 21.82
C ALA A 212 15.08 13.40 20.57
N ALA A 213 16.14 13.81 19.86
CA ALA A 213 16.65 13.06 18.71
C ALA A 213 17.11 11.66 19.13
N ALA A 214 17.98 11.56 20.15
CA ALA A 214 18.47 10.27 20.66
C ALA A 214 17.33 9.36 21.14
N GLY A 215 16.37 9.91 21.88
CA GLY A 215 15.18 9.18 22.32
C GLY A 215 14.32 8.68 21.15
N GLY A 216 14.14 9.51 20.12
CA GLY A 216 13.43 9.14 18.89
C GLY A 216 14.07 7.97 18.14
N LEU A 217 15.41 7.97 18.01
CA LEU A 217 16.12 6.84 17.38
C LEU A 217 16.04 5.57 18.24
N ALA A 218 16.22 5.68 19.56
CA ALA A 218 16.09 4.53 20.45
C ALA A 218 14.68 3.91 20.36
N ALA A 219 13.64 4.73 20.36
CA ALA A 219 12.25 4.28 20.15
C ALA A 219 12.06 3.63 18.77
N ALA A 220 12.62 4.22 17.70
CA ALA A 220 12.52 3.66 16.35
C ALA A 220 13.21 2.29 16.22
N VAL A 221 14.36 2.10 16.87
CA VAL A 221 15.09 0.82 16.93
C VAL A 221 14.30 -0.20 17.75
N ALA A 222 13.85 0.18 18.96
CA ALA A 222 13.07 -0.70 19.83
C ALA A 222 11.78 -1.18 19.16
N LEU A 223 11.02 -0.29 18.53
CA LEU A 223 9.80 -0.66 17.79
C LEU A 223 10.09 -1.62 16.63
N THR A 224 11.19 -1.42 15.90
CA THR A 224 11.58 -2.34 14.82
C THR A 224 11.95 -3.71 15.38
N ALA A 225 12.70 -3.76 16.48
CA ALA A 225 13.09 -5.02 17.11
C ALA A 225 11.88 -5.82 17.65
N VAL A 226 10.85 -5.13 18.14
CA VAL A 226 9.61 -5.75 18.63
C VAL A 226 8.80 -6.41 17.50
N HIS A 227 8.78 -5.81 16.31
CA HIS A 227 7.98 -6.29 15.18
C HIS A 227 8.74 -7.23 14.22
N LEU A 228 10.07 -7.27 14.30
CA LEU A 228 10.90 -8.14 13.46
C LEU A 228 10.49 -9.64 13.49
N PRO A 229 10.09 -10.24 14.63
CA PRO A 229 9.64 -11.64 14.68
C PRO A 229 8.34 -11.92 13.91
N SER A 230 7.53 -10.90 13.64
CA SER A 230 6.26 -11.00 12.89
C SER A 230 6.40 -10.58 11.42
N LEU A 231 7.63 -10.40 10.91
CA LEU A 231 7.89 -10.00 9.52
C LEU A 231 7.16 -10.89 8.51
N GLY A 232 6.25 -10.27 7.76
CA GLY A 232 5.42 -10.85 6.71
C GLY A 232 4.34 -11.80 7.19
N ARG A 233 4.08 -11.90 8.50
CA ARG A 233 2.93 -12.65 9.00
C ARG A 233 1.71 -11.73 9.02
N PRO A 234 0.57 -12.13 8.41
CA PRO A 234 -0.68 -11.40 8.59
C PRO A 234 -0.97 -11.23 10.09
N ASP A 235 -1.40 -10.03 10.48
CA ASP A 235 -1.78 -9.74 11.86
C ASP A 235 -2.98 -10.63 12.25
N PRO A 236 -2.84 -11.55 13.23
CA PRO A 236 -3.92 -12.46 13.62
C PRO A 236 -5.13 -11.73 14.20
N ALA A 237 -4.95 -10.47 14.66
CA ALA A 237 -6.07 -9.64 15.10
C ALA A 237 -6.93 -9.11 13.94
N LYS A 238 -6.45 -9.20 12.70
CA LYS A 238 -7.13 -8.73 11.48
C LYS A 238 -7.43 -9.85 10.49
N TYR A 239 -6.56 -10.86 10.44
CA TYR A 239 -6.55 -11.92 9.46
C TYR A 239 -6.54 -13.28 10.18
N PRO A 240 -7.72 -13.84 10.50
CA PRO A 240 -7.83 -15.09 11.23
C PRO A 240 -7.57 -16.28 10.31
N THR A 241 -6.47 -17.01 10.56
CA THR A 241 -6.07 -18.15 9.72
C THR A 241 -6.96 -19.36 9.94
N ALA A 242 -7.38 -19.67 11.17
CA ALA A 242 -8.15 -20.88 11.43
C ALA A 242 -9.58 -20.83 10.84
N ALA A 243 -10.21 -19.66 10.82
CA ALA A 243 -11.50 -19.44 10.18
C ALA A 243 -11.40 -19.48 8.65
N ILE A 244 -10.27 -19.07 8.07
CA ILE A 244 -10.00 -19.18 6.62
C ILE A 244 -9.71 -20.64 6.24
N ASP A 245 -8.94 -21.36 7.05
CA ASP A 245 -8.63 -22.78 6.84
C ASP A 245 -9.88 -23.68 6.95
N ALA A 246 -10.86 -23.25 7.74
CA ALA A 246 -12.13 -23.98 7.94
C ALA A 246 -13.16 -23.77 6.82
N ILE A 247 -12.89 -22.93 5.81
CA ILE A 247 -13.85 -22.68 4.72
C ILE A 247 -13.98 -23.94 3.85
N PRO A 248 -15.20 -24.43 3.60
CA PRO A 248 -15.41 -25.55 2.69
C PRO A 248 -14.90 -25.25 1.27
N SER A 249 -14.18 -26.22 0.69
CA SER A 249 -13.67 -26.13 -0.69
C SER A 249 -14.79 -25.84 -1.68
N GLY A 250 -14.53 -24.94 -2.64
CA GLY A 250 -15.49 -24.53 -3.66
C GLY A 250 -16.67 -23.68 -3.15
N CYS A 251 -16.71 -23.33 -1.86
CA CYS A 251 -17.82 -22.56 -1.32
C CYS A 251 -17.84 -21.12 -1.87
N ARG A 252 -19.00 -20.67 -2.35
CA ARG A 252 -19.22 -19.25 -2.66
C ARG A 252 -19.27 -18.46 -1.36
N LEU A 253 -18.18 -17.76 -1.08
CA LEU A 253 -17.98 -17.07 0.17
C LEU A 253 -18.53 -15.65 0.09
N PHE A 254 -19.40 -15.27 1.02
CA PHE A 254 -19.68 -13.87 1.31
C PHE A 254 -18.77 -13.39 2.44
N ASN A 255 -17.91 -12.40 2.19
CA ASN A 255 -16.90 -12.00 3.17
C ASN A 255 -16.89 -10.50 3.48
N ASP A 256 -16.31 -10.14 4.62
CA ASP A 256 -15.92 -8.76 4.90
C ASP A 256 -14.82 -8.31 3.92
N TYR A 257 -14.86 -7.03 3.56
CA TYR A 257 -14.01 -6.40 2.54
C TYR A 257 -12.51 -6.65 2.74
N LEU A 258 -12.03 -6.59 3.98
CA LEU A 258 -10.60 -6.75 4.26
C LEU A 258 -10.12 -8.19 4.11
N LEU A 259 -11.01 -9.18 4.27
CA LEU A 259 -10.64 -10.60 4.32
C LEU A 259 -10.53 -11.24 2.95
N GLY A 260 -11.27 -10.72 1.95
CA GLY A 260 -11.37 -11.34 0.62
C GLY A 260 -10.02 -11.53 -0.06
N GLY A 261 -9.14 -10.53 0.02
CA GLY A 261 -7.80 -10.62 -0.58
C GLY A 261 -6.99 -11.79 -0.03
N LEU A 262 -7.01 -12.03 1.29
CA LEU A 262 -6.26 -13.12 1.90
C LEU A 262 -6.85 -14.48 1.55
N VAL A 263 -8.19 -14.61 1.59
CA VAL A 263 -8.88 -15.84 1.16
C VAL A 263 -8.50 -16.18 -0.28
N LEU A 264 -8.45 -15.20 -1.19
CA LEU A 264 -8.03 -15.42 -2.57
C LEU A 264 -6.61 -15.97 -2.70
N LEU A 265 -5.72 -15.59 -1.79
CA LEU A 265 -4.34 -16.05 -1.79
C LEU A 265 -4.19 -17.45 -1.19
N GLU A 266 -4.86 -17.72 -0.07
CA GLU A 266 -4.72 -18.96 0.71
C GLU A 266 -5.67 -20.08 0.30
N GLN A 267 -6.86 -19.74 -0.22
CA GLN A 267 -7.90 -20.67 -0.67
C GLN A 267 -8.29 -20.42 -2.14
N PRO A 268 -7.42 -20.78 -3.13
CA PRO A 268 -7.59 -20.49 -4.55
C PRO A 268 -8.90 -20.96 -5.20
N ASP A 269 -9.56 -21.95 -4.62
CA ASP A 269 -10.79 -22.59 -5.09
C ASP A 269 -12.07 -22.01 -4.46
N VAL A 270 -11.93 -21.13 -3.47
CA VAL A 270 -13.05 -20.44 -2.80
C VAL A 270 -13.27 -19.09 -3.48
N PRO A 271 -14.31 -18.94 -4.32
CA PRO A 271 -14.63 -17.65 -4.89
C PRO A 271 -15.19 -16.72 -3.81
N VAL A 272 -14.71 -15.47 -3.77
CA VAL A 272 -15.11 -14.45 -2.78
C VAL A 272 -16.23 -13.56 -3.30
N SER A 273 -16.95 -12.87 -2.39
CA SER A 273 -18.00 -11.92 -2.79
C SER A 273 -17.45 -10.54 -3.10
N LEU A 274 -16.35 -10.16 -2.46
CA LEU A 274 -15.63 -8.94 -2.78
C LEU A 274 -14.23 -8.94 -2.14
N ASP A 275 -13.38 -8.04 -2.60
CA ASP A 275 -12.06 -7.73 -2.04
C ASP A 275 -11.74 -6.26 -2.32
N SER A 276 -10.48 -5.85 -2.10
CA SER A 276 -10.09 -4.45 -2.19
C SER A 276 -9.84 -3.88 -3.60
N ARG A 277 -10.16 -4.62 -4.66
CA ARG A 277 -10.20 -4.14 -6.07
C ARG A 277 -11.41 -3.24 -6.34
N ASN A 278 -11.43 -2.04 -5.75
CA ASN A 278 -12.56 -1.12 -5.86
C ASN A 278 -12.90 -0.69 -7.30
N ASP A 279 -11.91 -0.64 -8.18
CA ASP A 279 -12.06 -0.35 -9.61
C ASP A 279 -12.83 -1.42 -10.37
N LEU A 280 -12.87 -2.66 -9.86
CA LEU A 280 -13.65 -3.77 -10.39
C LEU A 280 -15.12 -3.70 -9.93
N TYR A 281 -15.36 -3.63 -8.62
CA TYR A 281 -16.72 -3.78 -8.09
C TYR A 281 -17.59 -2.52 -8.26
N GLY A 282 -16.97 -1.34 -8.26
CA GLY A 282 -17.67 -0.08 -8.26
C GLY A 282 -18.33 0.26 -6.92
N GLU A 283 -18.68 1.53 -6.75
CA GLU A 283 -19.16 2.09 -5.49
C GLU A 283 -20.49 1.46 -5.02
N ASP A 284 -21.44 1.26 -5.93
CA ASP A 284 -22.78 0.76 -5.59
C ASP A 284 -22.77 -0.70 -5.12
N HIS A 285 -21.88 -1.53 -5.68
CA HIS A 285 -21.71 -2.91 -5.20
C HIS A 285 -21.13 -2.92 -3.79
N VAL A 286 -20.05 -2.16 -3.56
CA VAL A 286 -19.41 -2.07 -2.24
C VAL A 286 -20.38 -1.55 -1.17
N LYS A 287 -21.15 -0.50 -1.48
CA LYS A 287 -22.18 0.04 -0.56
C LYS A 287 -23.24 -0.99 -0.20
N ARG A 288 -23.76 -1.73 -1.19
CA ARG A 288 -24.76 -2.79 -0.94
C ARG A 288 -24.18 -3.89 -0.05
N SER A 289 -22.96 -4.34 -0.32
CA SER A 289 -22.31 -5.34 0.52
C SER A 289 -22.06 -4.85 1.94
N LEU A 290 -21.74 -3.58 2.14
CA LEU A 290 -21.64 -2.97 3.47
C LEU A 290 -22.97 -2.95 4.23
N LEU A 291 -24.09 -2.64 3.55
CA LEU A 291 -25.42 -2.71 4.17
C LEU A 291 -25.75 -4.12 4.66
N VAL A 292 -25.45 -5.14 3.84
CA VAL A 292 -25.64 -6.56 4.22
C VAL A 292 -24.73 -6.93 5.38
N LEU A 293 -23.46 -6.53 5.36
CA LEU A 293 -22.50 -6.73 6.46
C LEU A 293 -22.97 -6.06 7.77
N ASP A 294 -23.57 -4.89 7.69
CA ASP A 294 -24.14 -4.19 8.85
C ASP A 294 -25.47 -4.81 9.31
N GLY A 295 -25.93 -5.89 8.68
CA GLY A 295 -27.14 -6.62 9.03
C GLY A 295 -28.44 -5.96 8.56
N GLN A 296 -28.33 -4.98 7.65
CA GLN A 296 -29.47 -4.21 7.15
C GLN A 296 -30.11 -4.88 5.91
N GLY A 297 -31.39 -4.60 5.69
CA GLY A 297 -32.15 -5.12 4.55
C GLY A 297 -32.52 -6.60 4.67
N ASP A 298 -32.88 -7.18 3.52
CA ASP A 298 -33.19 -8.60 3.37
C ASP A 298 -31.89 -9.40 3.21
N LEU A 299 -31.61 -10.28 4.18
CA LEU A 299 -30.40 -11.10 4.18
C LEU A 299 -30.48 -12.28 3.21
N GLU A 300 -31.68 -12.81 2.93
CA GLU A 300 -31.79 -13.91 1.98
C GLU A 300 -31.49 -13.40 0.56
N GLU A 301 -31.92 -12.18 0.24
CA GLU A 301 -31.51 -11.50 -1.01
C GLU A 301 -30.02 -11.13 -0.98
N GLY A 302 -29.55 -10.51 0.11
CA GLY A 302 -28.17 -10.04 0.24
C GLY A 302 -27.11 -11.15 0.23
N LEU A 303 -27.47 -12.36 0.66
CA LEU A 303 -26.63 -13.55 0.66
C LEU A 303 -27.03 -14.55 -0.43
N ALA A 304 -27.87 -14.15 -1.39
CA ALA A 304 -28.32 -15.04 -2.45
C ALA A 304 -27.12 -15.63 -3.21
N GLY A 305 -27.03 -16.96 -3.23
CA GLY A 305 -25.94 -17.69 -3.88
C GLY A 305 -24.68 -17.90 -3.02
N ALA A 306 -24.61 -17.33 -1.82
CA ALA A 306 -23.54 -17.62 -0.87
C ALA A 306 -23.81 -18.96 -0.15
N GLY A 307 -22.79 -19.80 -0.07
CA GLY A 307 -22.82 -21.03 0.75
C GLY A 307 -22.13 -20.85 2.10
N CYS A 308 -21.28 -19.83 2.23
CA CYS A 308 -20.49 -19.55 3.41
C CYS A 308 -20.42 -18.04 3.65
N VAL A 309 -20.27 -17.64 4.90
CA VAL A 309 -20.12 -16.24 5.30
C VAL A 309 -18.93 -16.09 6.25
N LEU A 310 -17.96 -15.24 5.92
CA LEU A 310 -16.81 -14.92 6.78
C LEU A 310 -16.81 -13.44 7.14
N VAL A 311 -17.15 -13.11 8.39
CA VAL A 311 -17.39 -11.73 8.83
C VAL A 311 -16.80 -11.43 10.20
N LEU A 312 -16.50 -10.15 10.45
CA LEU A 312 -16.06 -9.67 11.76
C LEU A 312 -17.15 -9.93 12.82
N PRO A 313 -16.80 -10.36 14.05
CA PRO A 313 -17.80 -10.67 15.09
C PRO A 313 -18.71 -9.49 15.47
N ALA A 314 -18.23 -8.27 15.27
CA ALA A 314 -18.91 -7.00 15.58
C ALA A 314 -19.93 -6.56 14.52
N ARG A 315 -19.99 -7.23 13.36
CA ARG A 315 -20.93 -6.91 12.28
C ARG A 315 -22.36 -7.30 12.65
N GLY A 316 -23.33 -6.49 12.24
CA GLY A 316 -24.75 -6.80 12.44
C GLY A 316 -25.16 -8.11 11.75
N LEU A 317 -24.53 -8.43 10.61
CA LEU A 317 -24.72 -9.71 9.93
C LEU A 317 -24.37 -10.90 10.82
N ALA A 318 -23.24 -10.86 11.53
CA ALA A 318 -22.82 -11.94 12.41
C ALA A 318 -23.84 -12.20 13.53
N GLN A 319 -24.44 -11.14 14.08
CA GLN A 319 -25.51 -11.28 15.07
C GLN A 319 -26.74 -11.99 14.48
N ARG A 320 -27.21 -11.54 13.31
CA ARG A 320 -28.41 -12.11 12.66
C ARG A 320 -28.20 -13.56 12.23
N LEU A 321 -26.99 -13.92 11.79
CA LEU A 321 -26.68 -15.30 11.39
C LEU A 321 -26.63 -16.28 12.58
N ARG A 322 -26.22 -15.84 13.77
CA ARG A 322 -26.28 -16.67 14.99
C ARG A 322 -27.71 -17.05 15.40
N GLU A 323 -28.68 -16.19 15.07
CA GLU A 323 -30.10 -16.40 15.36
C GLU A 323 -30.82 -17.14 14.22
N SER A 324 -30.17 -17.34 13.08
CA SER A 324 -30.76 -17.98 11.91
C SER A 324 -30.76 -19.50 12.02
N ALA A 325 -31.86 -20.14 11.61
CA ALA A 325 -31.94 -21.59 11.50
C ALA A 325 -31.23 -22.14 10.26
N ASN A 326 -30.94 -21.28 9.27
CA ASN A 326 -30.39 -21.66 7.95
C ASN A 326 -28.85 -21.71 7.94
N TRP A 327 -28.21 -21.20 9.00
CA TRP A 327 -26.77 -21.04 9.07
C TRP A 327 -26.20 -21.70 10.33
N GLU A 328 -25.04 -22.31 10.20
CA GLU A 328 -24.29 -22.92 11.29
C GLU A 328 -22.98 -22.16 11.50
N LEU A 329 -22.67 -21.81 12.75
CA LEU A 329 -21.38 -21.23 13.12
C LEU A 329 -20.33 -22.35 13.22
N VAL A 330 -19.42 -22.40 12.26
CA VAL A 330 -18.39 -23.45 12.14
C VAL A 330 -17.09 -23.04 12.83
N SER A 331 -16.73 -21.76 12.77
CA SER A 331 -15.53 -21.23 13.44
C SER A 331 -15.80 -19.84 14.02
N ALA A 332 -15.23 -19.58 15.19
CA ALA A 332 -15.35 -18.31 15.89
C ALA A 332 -14.00 -17.88 16.48
N GLU A 333 -13.42 -16.86 15.87
CA GLU A 333 -12.20 -16.20 16.33
C GLU A 333 -12.47 -14.73 16.69
N ALA A 334 -11.51 -14.09 17.35
CA ALA A 334 -11.61 -12.68 17.70
C ALA A 334 -11.71 -11.77 16.45
N ALA A 335 -11.08 -12.16 15.34
CA ALA A 335 -11.01 -11.37 14.11
C ALA A 335 -12.06 -11.75 13.05
N ALA A 336 -12.65 -12.96 13.09
CA ALA A 336 -13.76 -13.33 12.19
C ALA A 336 -14.56 -14.52 12.74
N GLN A 337 -15.76 -14.66 12.20
CA GLN A 337 -16.63 -15.81 12.37
C GLN A 337 -16.99 -16.38 11.01
N LEU A 338 -16.92 -17.70 10.89
CA LEU A 338 -17.30 -18.45 9.72
C LEU A 338 -18.67 -19.10 9.96
N PHE A 339 -19.63 -18.76 9.12
CA PHE A 339 -20.91 -19.43 9.02
C PHE A 339 -20.98 -20.23 7.73
N VAL A 340 -21.58 -21.41 7.79
CA VAL A 340 -21.85 -22.26 6.61
C VAL A 340 -23.34 -22.52 6.54
N ARG A 341 -23.89 -22.50 5.33
CA ARG A 341 -25.31 -22.77 5.11
C ARG A 341 -25.61 -24.25 5.40
N ARG A 342 -26.70 -24.52 6.12
CA ARG A 342 -27.16 -25.89 6.41
C ARG A 342 -27.75 -26.59 5.20
#